data_AF-A0A195FYS8-F1
#
_entry.id   AF-A0A195FYS8-F1
#
_cell.length_a   1.000
_cell.length_b   1.000
_cell.length_c   1.000
_cell.angle_alpha   90.00
_cell.angle_beta   90.00
_cell.angle_gamma   90.00
#
_symmetry.space_group_name_H-M   'P 1'
#
loop_
_entity.id
_entity.type
_entity.pdbx_description
1 polymer ?
#
loop_
_entity_poly.entity_id
_entity_poly.type
_entity_poly.pdbx_seq_one_letter_code
_entity_poly.pdbx_strand_id
1 'polypeptide(L)'
;KFEYNFLTSDNRICFRQLYYSPLSSFHLYSVPVFALTNNLSNIDQYVKELGRKTSQTDGMAMSSTGVLYFGLLALSLLADDAIAMWDTKNTPSFTVDQRIISRDDVLTQWPDSFTFDEDGNFWCVTNMLQNFLNNRVDINMPNYRLIRLHVGVKNYQYYENGTAPELPDFTAGADSVTFVHVTLLPTILVFITK
;
A
#
# COMPACT_ATOMS: atom_id res chain seq x y z
N LYS A 1 -17.55 2.37 13.12
CA LYS A 1 -18.00 3.02 11.86
C LYS A 1 -16.90 4.00 11.46
N PHE A 2 -15.97 3.59 10.60
CA PHE A 2 -14.78 4.37 10.27
C PHE A 2 -15.07 5.23 9.03
N GLU A 3 -15.55 6.45 9.23
CA GLU A 3 -15.66 7.44 8.15
C GLU A 3 -14.39 8.29 8.13
N TYR A 4 -13.40 7.87 7.35
CA TYR A 4 -12.22 8.70 7.05
C TYR A 4 -12.55 9.64 5.89
N ASN A 5 -13.41 10.62 6.15
CA ASN A 5 -13.67 11.71 5.21
C ASN A 5 -12.59 12.78 5.41
N PHE A 6 -11.76 13.01 4.39
CA PHE A 6 -10.87 14.16 4.38
C PHE A 6 -11.61 15.31 3.73
N LEU A 7 -11.88 16.36 4.50
CA LEU A 7 -12.29 17.64 3.95
C LEU A 7 -11.04 18.31 3.37
N THR A 8 -11.05 18.58 2.07
CA THR A 8 -10.03 19.45 1.48
C THR A 8 -10.27 20.90 1.92
N SER A 9 -9.28 21.78 1.74
CA SER A 9 -9.40 23.22 2.01
C SER A 9 -10.52 23.93 1.25
N ASP A 10 -11.13 23.26 0.26
CA ASP A 10 -12.30 23.70 -0.54
C ASP A 10 -13.60 22.96 -0.14
N ASN A 11 -13.66 22.39 1.07
CA ASN A 11 -14.86 21.75 1.61
C ASN A 11 -15.44 20.60 0.75
N ARG A 12 -14.62 19.99 -0.11
CA ARG A 12 -14.99 18.80 -0.87
C ARG A 12 -14.71 17.56 -0.03
N ILE A 13 -15.67 16.63 0.01
CA ILE A 13 -15.45 15.31 0.57
C ILE A 13 -14.56 14.55 -0.42
N CYS A 14 -13.27 14.41 -0.09
CA CYS A 14 -12.36 13.56 -0.83
C CYS A 14 -12.28 12.21 -0.12
N PHE A 15 -12.80 11.18 -0.78
CA PHE A 15 -12.67 9.82 -0.29
C PHE A 15 -11.29 9.26 -0.65
N ARG A 16 -10.66 8.53 0.26
CA ARG A 16 -9.44 7.78 -0.06
C ARG A 16 -9.72 6.85 -1.24
N GLN A 17 -8.79 6.80 -2.18
CA GLN A 17 -8.84 5.94 -3.35
C GLN A 17 -7.87 4.77 -3.17
N LEU A 18 -8.31 3.56 -3.54
CA LEU A 18 -7.44 2.42 -3.76
C LEU A 18 -7.09 2.38 -5.25
N TYR A 19 -5.80 2.36 -5.57
CA TYR A 19 -5.28 2.19 -6.92
C TYR A 19 -4.81 0.75 -7.08
N TYR A 20 -5.16 0.12 -8.20
CA TYR A 20 -4.79 -1.27 -8.46
C TYR A 20 -4.66 -1.54 -9.96
N SER A 21 -3.89 -2.58 -10.28
CA SER A 21 -3.68 -3.06 -11.65
C SER A 21 -3.55 -4.58 -11.61
N PRO A 22 -4.25 -5.33 -12.48
CA PRO A 22 -3.89 -6.72 -12.73
C PRO A 22 -2.45 -6.79 -13.24
N LEU A 23 -1.67 -7.78 -12.79
CA LEU A 23 -0.26 -7.96 -13.18
C LEU A 23 -0.09 -8.07 -14.69
N SER A 24 -0.99 -8.78 -15.38
CA SER A 24 -0.96 -8.95 -16.83
C SER A 24 -1.54 -7.79 -17.63
N SER A 25 -2.03 -6.73 -16.97
CA SER A 25 -2.73 -5.61 -17.60
C SER A 25 -1.88 -4.35 -17.69
N PHE A 26 -2.03 -3.64 -18.81
CA PHE A 26 -1.50 -2.29 -18.97
C PHE A 26 -2.38 -1.24 -18.28
N HIS A 27 -3.61 -1.56 -17.88
CA HIS A 27 -4.55 -0.57 -17.35
C HIS A 27 -4.36 -0.33 -15.85
N LEU A 28 -4.50 0.92 -15.41
CA LEU A 28 -4.58 1.29 -14.00
C LEU A 28 -6.03 1.61 -13.65
N TYR A 29 -6.49 1.08 -12.52
CA TYR A 29 -7.84 1.29 -12.01
C TYR A 29 -7.79 1.99 -10.67
N SER A 30 -8.90 2.66 -10.32
CA SER A 30 -9.14 3.13 -8.97
C SER A 30 -10.55 2.81 -8.51
N VAL A 31 -10.70 2.64 -7.20
CA VAL A 31 -11.99 2.47 -6.54
C VAL A 31 -11.98 3.27 -5.23
N PRO A 32 -13.03 4.01 -4.89
CA PRO A 32 -13.11 4.69 -3.60
C PRO A 32 -13.22 3.68 -2.45
N VAL A 33 -12.48 3.92 -1.37
CA VAL A 33 -12.47 3.03 -0.19
C VAL A 33 -13.85 2.88 0.43
N PHE A 34 -14.71 3.91 0.39
CA PHE A 34 -16.08 3.81 0.93
C PHE A 34 -16.92 2.74 0.20
N ALA A 35 -16.67 2.50 -1.09
CA ALA A 35 -17.39 1.46 -1.83
C ALA A 35 -17.01 0.07 -1.30
N LEU A 36 -15.73 -0.11 -0.96
CA LEU A 36 -15.20 -1.35 -0.37
C LEU A 36 -15.69 -1.58 1.06
N THR A 37 -15.97 -0.53 1.84
CA THR A 37 -16.42 -0.69 3.23
C THR A 37 -17.92 -0.89 3.38
N ASN A 38 -18.74 -0.45 2.41
CA ASN A 38 -20.19 -0.40 2.56
C ASN A 38 -20.96 -1.40 1.68
N ASN A 39 -20.42 -1.84 0.54
CA ASN A 39 -21.13 -2.74 -0.38
C ASN A 39 -20.15 -3.66 -1.13
N LEU A 40 -19.77 -4.77 -0.49
CA LEU A 40 -18.85 -5.75 -1.06
C LEU A 40 -19.46 -6.61 -2.18
N SER A 41 -20.79 -6.63 -2.32
CA SER A 41 -21.48 -7.50 -3.27
C SER A 41 -21.36 -7.06 -4.74
N ASN A 42 -21.27 -5.74 -4.99
CA ASN A 42 -21.03 -5.21 -6.34
C ASN A 42 -20.40 -3.82 -6.24
N ILE A 43 -19.17 -3.71 -6.74
CA ILE A 43 -18.40 -2.46 -6.76
C ILE A 43 -18.18 -1.91 -8.18
N ASP A 44 -18.72 -2.57 -9.21
CA ASP A 44 -18.37 -2.31 -10.62
C ASP A 44 -18.63 -0.86 -11.02
N GLN A 45 -19.75 -0.29 -10.57
CA GLN A 45 -20.11 1.10 -10.83
C GLN A 45 -19.15 2.13 -10.22
N TYR A 46 -18.33 1.73 -9.24
CA TYR A 46 -17.36 2.58 -8.56
C TYR A 46 -15.94 2.42 -9.12
N VAL A 47 -15.70 1.36 -9.92
CA VAL A 47 -14.40 1.13 -10.57
C VAL A 47 -14.22 2.13 -11.70
N LYS A 48 -13.11 2.85 -11.67
CA LYS A 48 -12.72 3.79 -12.71
C LYS A 48 -11.41 3.34 -13.33
N GLU A 49 -11.41 3.13 -14.64
CA GLU A 49 -10.19 3.03 -15.41
C GLU A 49 -9.57 4.42 -15.57
N LEU A 50 -8.28 4.54 -15.21
CA LEU A 50 -7.55 5.81 -15.24
C LEU A 50 -6.74 6.01 -16.51
N GLY A 51 -6.32 4.91 -17.13
CA GLY A 51 -5.53 4.93 -18.35
C GLY A 51 -4.56 3.75 -18.43
N ARG A 52 -3.64 3.84 -19.39
CA ARG A 52 -2.68 2.79 -19.71
C ARG A 52 -1.26 3.16 -19.26
N LYS A 53 -0.60 2.19 -18.65
CA LYS A 53 0.83 2.15 -18.36
C LYS A 53 1.59 1.78 -19.63
N THR A 54 2.85 2.20 -19.71
CA THR A 54 3.78 1.80 -20.77
C THR A 54 4.18 0.32 -20.68
N SER A 55 4.13 -0.27 -19.48
CA SER A 55 4.35 -1.69 -19.24
C SER A 55 3.46 -2.27 -18.12
N GLN A 56 3.48 -3.59 -17.95
CA GLN A 56 2.95 -4.25 -16.76
C GLN A 56 3.64 -3.73 -15.48
N THR A 57 2.92 -3.80 -14.36
CA THR A 57 3.41 -3.39 -13.04
C THR A 57 3.17 -4.50 -12.04
N ASP A 58 4.11 -4.67 -11.11
CA ASP A 58 3.97 -5.58 -9.98
C ASP A 58 3.78 -4.76 -8.71
N GLY A 59 4.87 -4.21 -8.17
CA GLY A 59 4.81 -3.35 -7.00
C GLY A 59 4.22 -1.98 -7.26
N MET A 60 3.41 -1.50 -6.31
CA MET A 60 2.95 -0.11 -6.25
C MET A 60 2.88 0.37 -4.81
N ALA A 61 3.17 1.65 -4.58
CA ALA A 61 2.98 2.31 -3.28
C ALA A 61 2.60 3.78 -3.44
N MET A 62 1.81 4.29 -2.50
CA MET A 62 1.31 5.66 -2.50
C MET A 62 1.96 6.46 -1.37
N SER A 63 2.41 7.68 -1.67
CA SER A 63 2.86 8.62 -0.63
C SER A 63 1.69 9.31 0.08
N SER A 64 1.95 9.90 1.25
CA SER A 64 0.98 10.74 1.96
C SER A 64 0.56 11.97 1.14
N THR A 65 1.43 12.46 0.26
CA THR A 65 1.19 13.65 -0.57
C THR A 65 0.38 13.38 -1.82
N GLY A 66 0.12 12.12 -2.17
CA GLY A 66 -0.68 11.77 -3.34
C GLY A 66 0.13 11.39 -4.59
N VAL A 67 1.39 10.97 -4.41
CA VAL A 67 2.23 10.47 -5.50
C VAL A 67 2.22 8.94 -5.48
N LEU A 68 1.76 8.34 -6.57
CA LEU A 68 1.78 6.90 -6.78
C LEU A 68 3.11 6.51 -7.42
N TYR A 69 3.85 5.61 -6.79
CA TYR A 69 5.07 5.01 -7.30
C TYR A 69 4.79 3.57 -7.71
N PHE A 70 5.34 3.14 -8.85
CA PHE A 70 5.06 1.83 -9.41
C PHE A 70 6.21 1.30 -10.27
N GLY A 71 6.38 -0.01 -10.27
CA GLY A 71 7.36 -0.69 -11.12
C GLY A 71 6.87 -0.81 -12.56
N LEU A 72 7.79 -0.74 -13.52
CA LEU A 72 7.54 -1.09 -14.91
C LEU A 72 8.38 -2.32 -15.22
N LEU A 73 7.73 -3.41 -15.59
CA LEU A 73 8.41 -4.67 -15.93
C LEU A 73 8.90 -4.62 -17.38
N ALA A 74 10.15 -4.98 -17.64
CA ALA A 74 10.61 -5.13 -19.03
C ALA A 74 10.03 -6.40 -19.68
N LEU A 75 8.96 -6.26 -20.48
CA LEU A 75 8.44 -7.36 -21.31
C LEU A 75 8.58 -7.10 -22.83
N SER A 76 9.20 -5.98 -23.25
CA SER A 76 9.40 -5.64 -24.66
C SER A 76 10.53 -4.62 -24.84
N LEU A 77 11.04 -4.47 -26.06
CA LEU A 77 12.07 -3.50 -26.48
C LEU A 77 11.76 -2.02 -26.15
N LEU A 78 10.57 -1.73 -25.61
CA LEU A 78 10.07 -0.41 -25.21
C LEU A 78 9.80 -0.29 -23.70
N ALA A 79 9.89 -1.41 -22.97
CA ALA A 79 9.62 -1.47 -21.54
C ALA A 79 10.96 -1.45 -20.82
N ASP A 80 11.24 -0.34 -20.16
CA ASP A 80 12.44 -0.20 -19.37
C ASP A 80 12.21 -0.86 -18.01
N ASP A 81 13.16 -1.68 -17.56
CA ASP A 81 13.31 -2.04 -16.15
C ASP A 81 13.44 -0.71 -15.38
N ALA A 82 12.33 -0.26 -14.80
CA ALA A 82 12.21 1.10 -14.33
C ALA A 82 11.21 1.23 -13.19
N ILE A 83 11.41 2.30 -12.42
CA ILE A 83 10.47 2.77 -11.42
C ILE A 83 9.90 4.08 -11.93
N ALA A 84 8.57 4.17 -11.97
CA ALA A 84 7.84 5.35 -12.38
C ALA A 84 7.02 5.92 -11.23
N MET A 85 6.62 7.18 -11.39
CA MET A 85 5.73 7.87 -10.48
C MET A 85 4.66 8.65 -11.24
N TRP A 86 3.55 8.91 -10.56
CA TRP A 86 2.45 9.74 -11.03
C TRP A 86 1.86 10.54 -9.86
N ASP A 87 1.82 11.87 -10.00
CA ASP A 87 1.21 12.77 -9.02
C ASP A 87 -0.29 12.88 -9.28
N THR A 88 -1.10 12.26 -8.41
CA THR A 88 -2.55 12.15 -8.60
C THR A 88 -3.32 13.46 -8.41
N LYS A 89 -2.68 14.48 -7.81
CA LYS A 89 -3.35 15.74 -7.45
C LYS A 89 -3.02 16.86 -8.41
N ASN A 90 -1.78 16.92 -8.88
CA ASN A 90 -1.27 18.04 -9.67
C ASN A 90 -1.23 17.74 -11.18
N THR A 91 -1.75 16.60 -11.61
CA THR A 91 -1.72 16.20 -13.02
C THR A 91 -3.12 16.00 -13.60
N PRO A 92 -3.36 16.41 -14.85
CA PRO A 92 -4.65 16.26 -15.51
C PRO A 92 -5.03 14.81 -15.82
N SER A 93 -4.06 13.91 -16.06
CA SER A 93 -4.37 12.52 -16.42
C SER A 93 -3.19 11.57 -16.19
N PHE A 94 -3.50 10.34 -15.80
CA PHE A 94 -2.53 9.26 -15.68
C PHE A 94 -1.77 9.00 -16.97
N THR A 95 -2.40 9.10 -18.14
CA THR A 95 -1.80 8.64 -19.40
C THR A 95 -0.67 9.54 -19.90
N VAL A 96 -0.63 10.80 -19.48
CA VAL A 96 0.31 11.81 -20.00
C VAL A 96 1.39 12.23 -18.99
N ASP A 97 1.13 12.05 -17.69
CA ASP A 97 2.01 12.57 -16.63
C ASP A 97 2.77 11.50 -15.83
N GLN A 98 2.93 10.31 -16.41
CA GLN A 98 3.84 9.29 -15.86
C GLN A 98 5.29 9.74 -16.03
N ARG A 99 6.08 9.68 -14.96
CA ARG A 99 7.49 10.06 -14.96
C ARG A 99 8.36 8.92 -14.47
N ILE A 100 9.42 8.62 -15.19
CA ILE A 100 10.41 7.61 -14.78
C ILE A 100 11.40 8.28 -13.83
N ILE A 101 11.60 7.68 -12.66
CA ILE A 101 12.48 8.20 -11.59
C ILE A 101 13.74 7.37 -11.41
N SER A 102 13.73 6.12 -11.87
CA SER A 102 14.90 5.25 -11.90
C SER A 102 14.77 4.30 -13.08
N ARG A 103 15.87 4.05 -13.79
CA ARG A 103 15.94 3.12 -14.92
C ARG A 103 17.33 2.51 -14.97
N ASP A 104 17.40 1.20 -14.82
CA ASP A 104 18.64 0.43 -14.84
C ASP A 104 18.31 -1.05 -15.14
N ASP A 105 18.82 -1.55 -16.26
CA ASP A 105 18.59 -2.91 -16.77
C ASP A 105 19.27 -4.01 -15.93
N VAL A 106 20.13 -3.64 -14.99
CA VAL A 106 20.77 -4.57 -14.06
C VAL A 106 20.16 -4.47 -12.67
N LEU A 107 19.97 -3.25 -12.17
CA LEU A 107 19.57 -2.98 -10.80
C LEU A 107 18.05 -2.99 -10.61
N THR A 108 17.29 -2.49 -11.57
CA THR A 108 15.83 -2.34 -11.47
C THR A 108 15.02 -3.41 -12.19
N GLN A 109 15.62 -4.58 -12.42
CA GLN A 109 14.87 -5.75 -12.88
C GLN A 109 13.75 -6.09 -11.89
N TRP A 110 12.56 -6.34 -12.41
CA TRP A 110 11.38 -6.76 -11.65
C TRP A 110 11.16 -6.02 -10.30
N PRO A 111 10.78 -4.73 -10.32
CA PRO A 111 10.46 -3.98 -9.10
C PRO A 111 9.18 -4.53 -8.44
N ASP A 112 9.33 -5.22 -7.32
CA ASP A 112 8.31 -6.08 -6.72
C ASP A 112 7.58 -5.39 -5.56
N SER A 113 8.33 -4.80 -4.63
CA SER A 113 7.76 -4.24 -3.40
C SER A 113 8.30 -2.86 -3.13
N PHE A 114 7.44 -1.98 -2.63
CA PHE A 114 7.76 -0.58 -2.36
C PHE A 114 7.32 -0.17 -0.96
N THR A 115 8.13 0.64 -0.29
CA THR A 115 7.78 1.21 1.02
C THR A 115 8.46 2.56 1.24
N PHE A 116 8.04 3.27 2.29
CA PHE A 116 8.67 4.51 2.74
C PHE A 116 9.08 4.36 4.19
N ASP A 117 10.26 4.86 4.54
CA ASP A 117 10.66 5.02 5.94
C ASP A 117 10.24 6.38 6.51
N GLU A 118 10.53 6.58 7.79
CA GLU A 118 10.16 7.80 8.51
C GLU A 118 11.04 9.01 8.15
N ASP A 119 12.25 8.75 7.63
CA ASP A 119 13.22 9.74 7.20
C ASP A 119 12.93 10.27 5.78
N GLY A 120 11.83 9.82 5.15
CA GLY A 120 11.43 10.24 3.82
C GLY A 120 12.20 9.55 2.69
N ASN A 121 12.81 8.40 2.97
CA ASN A 121 13.37 7.55 1.92
C ASN A 121 12.31 6.59 1.40
N PHE A 122 12.31 6.46 0.08
CA PHE A 122 11.58 5.48 -0.68
C PHE A 122 12.47 4.26 -0.93
N TRP A 123 11.94 3.10 -0.61
CA TRP A 123 12.62 1.81 -0.72
C TRP A 123 11.92 0.94 -1.75
N CYS A 124 12.72 0.27 -2.57
CA CYS A 124 12.26 -0.68 -3.57
C CYS A 124 13.03 -1.99 -3.45
N VAL A 125 12.31 -3.09 -3.35
CA VAL A 125 12.86 -4.43 -3.51
C VAL A 125 12.78 -4.79 -4.98
N THR A 126 13.92 -5.13 -5.57
CA THR A 126 14.03 -5.59 -6.95
C THR A 126 14.54 -7.02 -6.95
N ASN A 127 14.05 -7.83 -7.87
CA ASN A 127 14.42 -9.23 -7.98
C ASN A 127 14.58 -9.65 -9.44
N MET A 128 14.91 -10.92 -9.66
CA MET A 128 14.98 -11.50 -11.01
C MET A 128 13.99 -12.64 -11.15
N LEU A 129 12.71 -12.41 -10.81
CA LEU A 129 11.67 -13.44 -10.85
C LEU A 129 11.58 -14.13 -12.22
N GLN A 130 11.84 -13.42 -13.31
CA GLN A 130 11.93 -14.00 -14.65
C GLN A 130 13.02 -15.09 -14.75
N ASN A 131 14.15 -14.96 -14.06
CA ASN A 131 15.19 -15.98 -14.05
C ASN A 131 14.79 -17.17 -13.18
N PHE A 132 14.12 -16.92 -12.06
CA PHE A 132 13.56 -17.98 -11.21
C PHE A 132 12.54 -18.83 -11.98
N LEU A 133 11.56 -18.19 -12.63
CA LEU A 133 10.52 -18.88 -13.40
C LEU A 133 11.08 -19.70 -14.58
N ASN A 134 12.21 -19.28 -15.14
CA ASN A 134 12.86 -19.95 -16.28
C ASN A 134 13.99 -20.92 -15.87
N ASN A 135 14.21 -21.18 -14.57
CA ASN A 135 15.33 -21.98 -14.06
C ASN A 135 16.72 -21.47 -14.52
N ARG A 136 16.92 -20.14 -14.52
CA ARG A 136 18.15 -19.45 -14.95
C ARG A 136 18.78 -18.59 -13.85
N VAL A 137 18.52 -18.90 -12.58
CA VAL A 137 19.11 -18.18 -11.45
C VAL A 137 20.60 -18.50 -11.38
N ASP A 138 21.45 -17.49 -11.49
CA ASP A 138 22.90 -17.62 -11.25
C ASP A 138 23.20 -17.24 -9.80
N ILE A 139 23.61 -18.23 -9.01
CA ILE A 139 23.93 -18.04 -7.59
C ILE A 139 25.21 -17.24 -7.34
N ASN A 140 26.02 -17.01 -8.38
CA ASN A 140 27.27 -16.26 -8.28
C ASN A 140 27.05 -14.74 -8.44
N MET A 141 25.83 -14.30 -8.74
CA MET A 141 25.48 -12.90 -8.86
C MET A 141 24.38 -12.48 -7.86
N PRO A 142 24.29 -11.18 -7.49
CA PRO A 142 23.18 -10.68 -6.70
C PRO A 142 21.86 -10.77 -7.49
N ASN A 143 20.92 -11.61 -7.04
CA ASN A 143 19.61 -11.81 -7.66
C ASN A 143 18.49 -10.96 -7.01
N TYR A 144 18.71 -10.47 -5.80
CA TYR A 144 17.76 -9.69 -5.01
C TYR A 144 18.48 -8.43 -4.51
N ARG A 145 17.81 -7.29 -4.61
CA ARG A 145 18.39 -6.00 -4.19
C ARG A 145 17.37 -5.16 -3.44
N LEU A 146 17.91 -4.27 -2.62
CA LEU A 146 17.16 -3.22 -1.95
C LEU A 146 17.73 -1.88 -2.39
N ILE A 147 16.92 -1.09 -3.09
CA ILE A 147 17.29 0.22 -3.65
C ILE A 147 16.61 1.30 -2.82
N ARG A 148 17.33 2.38 -2.56
CA ARG A 148 16.86 3.52 -1.79
C ARG A 148 16.98 4.81 -2.59
N LEU A 149 15.94 5.63 -2.56
CA LEU A 149 15.92 7.00 -3.07
C LEU A 149 15.33 7.93 -2.01
N HIS A 150 15.95 9.08 -1.76
CA HIS A 150 15.36 10.07 -0.88
C HIS A 150 14.31 10.90 -1.64
N VAL A 151 13.05 10.86 -1.20
CA VAL A 151 11.92 11.56 -1.84
C VAL A 151 11.27 12.62 -0.94
N GLY A 152 11.63 12.66 0.34
CA GLY A 152 11.16 13.68 1.30
C GLY A 152 9.69 13.54 1.70
N VAL A 153 9.07 12.38 1.48
CA VAL A 153 7.66 12.13 1.80
C VAL A 153 7.48 10.79 2.51
N LYS A 154 6.41 10.68 3.31
CA LYS A 154 6.04 9.46 4.04
C LYS A 154 4.99 8.64 3.27
N ASN A 155 4.72 7.43 3.73
CA ASN A 155 3.69 6.56 3.14
C ASN A 155 2.26 7.09 3.37
N TYR A 156 1.30 6.56 2.61
CA TYR A 156 -0.13 6.91 2.63
C TYR A 156 -0.85 6.85 3.99
N GLN A 157 -0.26 6.21 5.01
CA GLN A 157 -0.83 6.15 6.36
C GLN A 157 -0.67 7.47 7.10
N TYR A 158 0.35 8.26 6.76
CA TYR A 158 0.60 9.58 7.33
C TYR A 158 -0.30 10.65 6.69
N TYR A 159 -0.52 11.74 7.42
CA TYR A 159 -1.09 12.96 6.85
C TYR A 159 -0.07 13.69 5.96
N GLU A 160 -0.54 14.61 5.12
CA GLU A 160 0.29 15.38 4.18
C GLU A 160 1.33 16.27 4.87
N ASN A 161 1.04 16.71 6.11
CA ASN A 161 1.97 17.45 6.95
C ASN A 161 3.02 16.55 7.64
N GLY A 162 3.03 15.24 7.36
CA GLY A 162 4.00 14.27 7.91
C GLY A 162 3.68 13.74 9.31
N THR A 163 2.58 14.18 9.94
CA THR A 163 2.15 13.65 11.24
C THR A 163 1.42 12.32 11.08
N ALA A 164 1.58 11.43 12.05
CA ALA A 164 0.86 10.16 12.09
C ALA A 164 -0.60 10.40 12.52
N PRO A 165 -1.56 9.59 12.04
CA PRO A 165 -2.91 9.55 12.61
C PRO A 165 -2.85 8.99 14.04
N GLU A 166 -3.77 9.44 14.89
CA GLU A 166 -3.98 8.82 16.20
C GLU A 166 -4.41 7.36 16.00
N LEU A 167 -3.61 6.44 16.53
CA LEU A 167 -3.95 5.03 16.52
C LEU A 167 -5.03 4.77 17.58
N PRO A 168 -5.99 3.87 17.33
CA PRO A 168 -6.94 3.48 18.36
C PRO A 168 -6.18 2.85 19.53
N ASP A 169 -6.50 3.27 20.75
CA ASP A 169 -6.00 2.62 21.96
C ASP A 169 -6.56 1.19 22.02
N PHE A 170 -5.68 0.22 21.79
CA PHE A 170 -5.98 -1.17 22.06
C PHE A 170 -5.72 -1.43 23.55
N THR A 171 -6.71 -1.16 24.40
CA THR A 171 -6.72 -1.78 25.73
C THR A 171 -6.87 -3.28 25.53
N ALA A 172 -5.74 -4.01 25.46
CA ALA A 172 -5.76 -5.45 25.71
C ALA A 172 -6.52 -5.63 27.03
N GLY A 173 -7.59 -6.43 27.04
CA GLY A 173 -8.55 -6.54 28.15
C GLY A 173 -7.99 -7.13 29.46
N ALA A 174 -6.84 -6.66 29.92
CA ALA A 174 -6.20 -7.00 31.18
C ALA A 174 -6.82 -6.22 32.36
N ASP A 175 -7.52 -5.10 32.11
CA ASP A 175 -8.06 -4.25 33.17
C ASP A 175 -9.50 -4.62 33.59
N SER A 176 -10.17 -5.55 32.92
CA SER A 176 -11.50 -6.02 33.32
C SER A 176 -11.47 -7.42 33.94
N VAL A 177 -10.67 -7.61 34.99
CA VAL A 177 -10.96 -8.63 36.00
C VAL A 177 -11.97 -8.02 36.98
N THR A 178 -13.25 -8.05 36.63
CA THR A 178 -14.32 -7.78 37.58
C THR A 178 -14.30 -8.88 38.64
N PHE A 179 -13.78 -8.57 39.83
CA PHE A 179 -13.76 -9.42 41.03
C PHE A 179 -15.18 -9.68 41.57
N VAL A 180 -16.06 -10.31 40.78
CA VAL A 180 -17.47 -10.54 41.15
C VAL A 180 -17.75 -12.00 41.51
N HIS A 181 -16.73 -12.83 41.75
CA HIS A 181 -16.93 -14.25 42.13
C HIS A 181 -16.15 -14.71 43.39
N VAL A 182 -15.84 -13.81 44.33
CA VAL A 182 -15.23 -14.22 45.62
C VAL A 182 -16.26 -14.55 46.70
N THR A 183 -17.56 -14.30 46.50
CA THR A 183 -18.59 -14.62 47.52
C THR A 183 -19.22 -16.01 47.42
N LEU A 184 -18.85 -16.85 46.45
CA LEU A 184 -19.40 -18.21 46.30
C LEU A 184 -18.50 -19.33 46.85
N LEU A 185 -17.23 -19.06 47.14
CA LEU A 185 -16.34 -20.05 47.77
C LEU A 185 -16.55 -20.28 49.28
N PRO A 186 -17.09 -19.35 50.10
CA PRO A 186 -17.34 -19.64 51.51
C PRO A 186 -18.59 -20.51 51.72
N THR A 187 -19.59 -20.41 50.83
CA THR A 187 -20.87 -21.13 50.97
C THR A 187 -20.74 -22.63 50.67
N ILE A 188 -19.81 -23.03 49.80
CA ILE A 188 -19.58 -24.45 49.48
C ILE A 188 -18.82 -25.17 50.61
N LEU A 189 -17.99 -24.46 51.39
CA LEU A 189 -17.25 -25.07 52.51
C LEU A 189 -18.12 -25.35 53.76
N VAL A 190 -19.25 -24.65 53.93
CA VAL A 190 -20.17 -24.87 55.06
C VAL A 190 -21.05 -26.11 54.86
N PHE A 191 -21.24 -26.58 53.62
CA PHE A 191 -22.02 -27.79 53.32
C PHE A 191 -21.20 -29.09 53.29
N ILE A 192 -19.87 -29.04 53.44
CA ILE A 192 -18.99 -30.22 53.46
C ILE A 192 -18.61 -30.65 54.90
N THR A 193 -19.11 -29.97 55.93
CA THR A 193 -18.83 -30.30 57.35
C THR A 193 -20.07 -30.65 58.18
N LYS A 194 -21.07 -31.31 57.59
CA LYS A 194 -22.11 -32.03 58.33
C LYS A 194 -22.31 -33.46 57.82
#